data_AF-A0A285PT57-F1
#
_entry.id   AF-A0A285PT57-F1
#
_cell.length_a   1.000
_cell.length_b   1.000
_cell.length_c   1.000
_cell.angle_alpha   90.00
_cell.angle_beta   90.00
_cell.angle_gamma   90.00
#
_symmetry.space_group_name_H-M   'P 1'
#
loop_
_entity.id
_entity.type
_entity.pdbx_description
1 polymer ?
#
loop_
_entity_poly.entity_id
_entity_poly.type
_entity_poly.pdbx_seq_one_letter_code
_entity_poly.pdbx_strand_id
1 'polypeptide(L)'
;MSLINEFLQDCILMDKKRTSDGEGGFITEWVEGAKIQAAIVRDTSMSARVAEKEGVTATYTITTAKTVKLGYHDVLKTKDGKIFRVTSNAGEKETPASSNLDIAQVMAEKWELTS
;
A
#
# COMPACT_ATOMS: atom_id res chain seq x y z
N MET A 1 -17.20 13.74 -12.53
CA MET A 1 -16.18 12.97 -11.78
C MET A 1 -16.88 11.79 -11.10
N SER A 2 -16.22 10.63 -11.00
CA SER A 2 -16.81 9.44 -10.35
C SER A 2 -16.58 9.50 -8.83
N LEU A 3 -17.50 8.96 -8.04
CA LEU A 3 -17.42 8.89 -6.57
C LEU A 3 -16.10 8.27 -6.09
N ILE A 4 -15.58 7.29 -6.84
CA ILE A 4 -14.29 6.65 -6.56
C ILE A 4 -13.11 7.62 -6.61
N ASN A 5 -13.14 8.61 -7.50
CA ASN A 5 -12.05 9.58 -7.61
C ASN A 5 -12.01 10.53 -6.40
N GLU A 6 -13.12 10.71 -5.69
CA GLU A 6 -13.15 11.52 -4.46
C GLU A 6 -12.53 10.80 -3.26
N PHE A 7 -12.45 9.47 -3.29
CA PHE A 7 -11.80 8.67 -2.24
C PHE A 7 -10.30 8.49 -2.45
N LEU A 8 -9.80 8.76 -3.66
CA LEU A 8 -8.38 8.68 -3.96
C LEU A 8 -7.66 9.88 -3.35
N GLN A 9 -6.59 9.60 -2.60
CA GLN A 9 -5.68 10.62 -2.09
C GLN A 9 -4.30 10.46 -2.73
N ASP A 10 -3.52 11.54 -2.75
CA ASP A 10 -2.13 11.48 -3.17
C ASP A 10 -1.31 10.70 -2.14
N CYS A 11 -0.61 9.69 -2.64
CA CYS A 11 0.32 8.84 -1.91
C CYS A 11 1.66 8.81 -2.64
N ILE A 12 2.71 8.45 -1.90
CA ILE A 12 4.08 8.32 -2.41
C ILE A 12 4.51 6.86 -2.22
N LEU A 13 4.97 6.22 -3.28
CA LEU A 13 5.69 4.96 -3.17
C LEU A 13 7.09 5.23 -2.61
N MET A 14 7.45 4.51 -1.57
CA MET A 14 8.75 4.63 -0.91
C MET A 14 9.69 3.58 -1.49
N ASP A 15 10.77 4.02 -2.12
CA ASP A 15 11.77 3.15 -2.71
C ASP A 15 12.87 2.81 -1.70
N LYS A 16 13.19 1.53 -1.59
CA LYS A 16 14.30 1.04 -0.74
C LYS A 16 15.61 1.13 -1.52
N LYS A 17 16.39 2.18 -1.31
CA LYS A 17 17.70 2.35 -1.93
C LYS A 17 18.77 1.69 -1.07
N ARG A 18 19.64 0.91 -1.73
CA ARG A 18 20.77 0.23 -1.08
C ARG A 18 22.06 0.75 -1.68
N THR A 19 22.89 1.34 -0.84
CA THR A 19 24.21 1.84 -1.22
C THR A 19 25.25 0.99 -0.50
N SER A 20 26.30 0.55 -1.21
CA SER A 20 27.38 -0.21 -0.56
C SER A 20 28.08 0.66 0.49
N ASP A 21 28.38 0.07 1.65
CA ASP A 21 29.15 0.73 2.71
C ASP A 21 30.67 0.68 2.49
N GLY A 22 31.14 -0.01 1.45
CA GLY A 22 32.57 -0.19 1.16
C GLY A 22 33.25 -1.29 1.99
N GLU A 23 32.56 -1.92 2.94
CA GLU A 23 33.08 -2.99 3.82
C GLU A 23 32.36 -4.34 3.59
N GLY A 24 31.50 -4.41 2.56
CA GLY A 24 30.79 -5.62 2.17
C GLY A 24 29.35 -5.70 2.68
N GLY A 25 28.86 -4.66 3.35
CA GLY A 25 27.45 -4.47 3.70
C GLY A 25 26.76 -3.41 2.83
N PHE A 26 25.57 -3.02 3.27
CA PHE A 26 24.74 -2.04 2.58
C PHE A 26 24.10 -1.09 3.58
N ILE A 27 24.17 0.20 3.28
CA ILE A 27 23.36 1.23 3.90
C ILE A 27 22.02 1.23 3.18
N THR A 28 20.96 1.00 3.94
CA THR A 28 19.59 1.07 3.44
C THR A 28 19.03 2.44 3.75
N GLU A 29 18.50 3.11 2.74
CA GLU A 29 17.74 4.34 2.89
C GLU A 29 16.39 4.23 2.18
N TRP A 30 15.36 4.82 2.77
CA TRP A 30 14.04 4.93 2.15
C TRP A 30 13.93 6.31 1.52
N VAL A 31 13.64 6.35 0.23
CA VAL A 31 13.49 7.60 -0.53
C VAL A 31 12.09 7.72 -1.09
N GLU A 32 11.60 8.96 -1.22
CA GLU A 32 10.31 9.23 -1.84
C GLU A 32 10.42 9.01 -3.35
N GLY A 33 9.67 8.03 -3.86
CA GLY A 33 9.61 7.64 -5.26
C GLY A 33 8.40 8.21 -5.98
N ALA A 34 7.70 7.35 -6.73
CA ALA A 34 6.58 7.77 -7.57
C ALA A 34 5.36 8.24 -6.76
N LYS A 35 4.72 9.32 -7.23
CA LYS A 35 3.43 9.78 -6.73
C LYS A 35 2.30 9.01 -7.40
N ILE A 36 1.39 8.47 -6.60
CA ILE A 36 0.23 7.71 -7.07
C ILE A 36 -1.04 8.19 -6.38
N GLN A 37 -2.18 7.86 -6.97
CA GLN A 37 -3.49 8.05 -6.36
C GLN A 37 -3.98 6.73 -5.78
N ALA A 38 -4.30 6.72 -4.48
CA ALA A 38 -4.78 5.52 -3.80
C ALA A 38 -5.85 5.85 -2.76
N ALA A 39 -6.81 4.96 -2.55
CA ALA A 39 -7.72 5.00 -1.41
C ALA A 39 -7.30 3.89 -0.44
N ILE A 40 -7.17 4.23 0.85
CA ILE A 40 -6.74 3.28 1.89
C ILE A 40 -7.86 3.16 2.92
N VAL A 41 -8.41 1.97 3.06
CA VAL A 41 -9.54 1.69 3.96
C VAL A 41 -9.13 0.60 4.94
N ARG A 42 -9.36 0.83 6.23
CA ARG A 42 -9.14 -0.17 7.27
C ARG A 42 -10.24 -1.23 7.23
N ASP A 43 -9.88 -2.49 7.38
CA ASP A 43 -10.88 -3.54 7.63
C ASP A 43 -11.43 -3.38 9.06
N THR A 44 -12.71 -3.05 9.15
CA THR A 44 -13.42 -2.87 10.43
C THR A 44 -14.44 -3.99 10.70
N SER A 45 -14.35 -5.11 9.98
CA SER A 45 -15.19 -6.29 10.22
C SER A 45 -15.03 -6.79 11.65
N MET A 46 -16.08 -7.44 12.19
CA MET A 46 -16.03 -7.98 13.56
C MET A 46 -14.88 -8.97 13.74
N SER A 47 -14.61 -9.79 12.73
CA SER A 47 -13.46 -10.71 12.69
C SER A 47 -12.13 -9.98 12.77
N ALA A 48 -11.93 -8.91 11.97
CA ALA A 48 -10.70 -8.12 12.03
C ALA A 48 -10.51 -7.49 13.42
N ARG A 49 -11.58 -6.93 14.01
CA ARG A 49 -11.53 -6.32 15.35
C ARG A 49 -11.23 -7.34 16.45
N VAL A 50 -11.71 -8.58 16.32
CA VAL A 50 -11.38 -9.66 17.26
C VAL A 50 -9.91 -10.05 17.11
N ALA A 51 -9.44 -10.28 15.88
CA ALA A 51 -8.04 -10.61 15.60
C ALA A 51 -7.08 -9.52 16.14
N GLU A 52 -7.43 -8.25 15.98
CA GLU A 52 -6.65 -7.14 16.55
C GLU A 52 -6.58 -7.18 18.08
N LYS A 53 -7.66 -7.55 18.76
CA LYS A 53 -7.65 -7.74 20.22
C LYS A 53 -6.77 -8.92 20.64
N GLU A 54 -6.60 -9.91 19.77
CA GLU A 54 -5.70 -11.04 19.94
C GLU A 54 -4.25 -10.72 19.53
N GLY A 55 -3.96 -9.45 19.19
CA GLY A 55 -2.61 -8.99 18.86
C GLY A 55 -2.23 -9.10 17.38
N VAL A 56 -3.18 -9.44 16.50
CA VAL A 56 -2.95 -9.45 15.05
C VAL A 56 -2.91 -8.01 14.51
N THR A 57 -1.97 -7.73 13.62
CA THR A 57 -1.88 -6.41 12.97
C THR A 57 -3.14 -6.09 12.17
N ALA A 58 -3.61 -4.84 12.28
CA ALA A 58 -4.75 -4.34 11.50
C ALA A 58 -4.51 -4.46 9.99
N THR A 59 -5.48 -5.05 9.29
CA THR A 59 -5.47 -5.16 7.82
C THR A 59 -6.13 -3.94 7.17
N TYR A 60 -5.56 -3.48 6.06
CA TYR A 60 -6.04 -2.39 5.23
C TYR A 60 -6.21 -2.88 3.79
N THR A 61 -7.15 -2.29 3.07
CA THR A 61 -7.32 -2.45 1.62
C THR A 61 -6.87 -1.18 0.94
N ILE A 62 -5.92 -1.28 0.02
CA ILE A 62 -5.45 -0.19 -0.84
C ILE A 62 -6.10 -0.39 -2.21
N THR A 63 -6.81 0.64 -2.68
CA THR A 63 -7.44 0.68 -4.00
C THR A 63 -6.70 1.69 -4.87
N THR A 64 -6.30 1.28 -6.07
CA THR A 64 -5.61 2.10 -7.06
C THR A 64 -6.24 1.88 -8.44
N ALA A 65 -5.84 2.68 -9.44
CA ALA A 65 -6.16 2.39 -10.83
C ALA A 65 -5.44 1.10 -11.30
N LYS A 66 -6.01 0.32 -12.22
CA LYS A 66 -5.36 -0.93 -12.71
C LYS A 66 -3.99 -0.71 -13.34
N THR A 67 -3.76 0.48 -13.87
CA THR A 67 -2.47 0.88 -14.44
C THR A 67 -1.37 0.99 -13.39
N VAL A 68 -1.74 1.20 -12.12
CA VAL A 68 -0.83 1.27 -10.97
C VAL A 68 -0.76 -0.11 -10.33
N LYS A 69 0.26 -0.88 -10.69
CA LYS A 69 0.47 -2.22 -10.13
C LYS A 69 1.32 -2.14 -8.87
N LEU A 70 0.70 -2.36 -7.72
CA LEU A 70 1.39 -2.46 -6.44
C LEU A 70 1.96 -3.88 -6.25
N GLY A 71 3.26 -3.98 -6.03
CA GLY A 71 3.96 -5.21 -5.73
C GLY A 71 3.83 -5.61 -4.26
N TYR A 72 4.03 -6.90 -3.99
CA TYR A 72 4.22 -7.38 -2.62
C TYR A 72 5.42 -6.68 -1.98
N HIS A 73 5.27 -6.23 -0.74
CA HIS A 73 6.23 -5.39 -0.01
C HIS A 73 6.45 -3.96 -0.53
N ASP A 74 5.67 -3.48 -1.51
CA ASP A 74 5.66 -2.04 -1.80
C ASP A 74 5.23 -1.27 -0.56
N VAL A 75 5.87 -0.13 -0.34
CA VAL A 75 5.63 0.73 0.81
C VAL A 75 5.02 2.03 0.32
N LEU A 76 3.87 2.41 0.88
CA LEU A 76 3.14 3.61 0.54
C LEU A 76 3.15 4.57 1.73
N LYS A 77 3.47 5.83 1.47
CA LYS A 77 3.35 6.94 2.41
C LYS A 77 2.18 7.83 2.00
N THR A 78 1.22 8.03 2.91
CA THR A 78 0.12 8.97 2.67
C THR A 78 0.56 10.40 2.87
N LYS A 79 -0.25 11.35 2.39
CA LYS A 79 -0.06 12.79 2.65
C LYS A 79 0.05 13.12 4.15
N ASP A 80 -0.66 12.38 5.01
CA ASP A 80 -0.61 12.52 6.47
C ASP A 80 0.67 11.91 7.11
N GLY A 81 1.56 11.33 6.31
CA GLY A 81 2.78 10.66 6.78
C GLY A 81 2.56 9.25 7.34
N LYS A 82 1.37 8.67 7.19
CA LYS A 82 1.11 7.27 7.58
C LYS A 82 1.73 6.35 6.53
N ILE A 83 2.28 5.23 7.00
CA ILE A 83 3.03 4.30 6.15
C ILE A 83 2.35 2.95 6.17
N PHE A 84 2.20 2.36 4.99
CA PHE A 84 1.57 1.07 4.77
C PHE A 84 2.47 0.20 3.91
N ARG A 85 2.51 -1.10 4.22
CA ARG A 85 3.24 -2.09 3.42
C ARG A 85 2.24 -3.06 2.81
N VAL A 86 2.38 -3.30 1.52
CA VAL A 86 1.54 -4.24 0.78
C VAL A 86 1.88 -5.67 1.20
N THR A 87 0.84 -6.44 1.51
CA THR A 87 0.92 -7.82 2.02
C THR A 87 0.19 -8.84 1.13
N SER A 88 -0.41 -8.42 0.01
CA SER A 88 -0.97 -9.32 -1.00
C SER A 88 -0.50 -8.95 -2.40
N ASN A 89 -0.74 -9.83 -3.38
CA ASN A 89 -0.36 -9.58 -4.77
C ASN A 89 -1.46 -8.80 -5.51
N ALA A 90 -1.08 -7.89 -6.42
CA ALA A 90 -2.01 -7.05 -7.19
C ALA A 90 -2.94 -7.80 -8.19
N GLY A 91 -2.82 -9.13 -8.34
CA GLY A 91 -3.65 -9.90 -9.27
C GLY A 91 -4.85 -10.62 -8.65
N GLU A 92 -5.01 -10.58 -7.33
CA GLU A 92 -6.06 -11.37 -6.64
C GLU A 92 -7.43 -10.67 -6.63
N LYS A 93 -7.45 -9.33 -6.71
CA LYS A 93 -8.68 -8.51 -6.68
C LYS A 93 -8.62 -7.38 -7.71
N GLU A 94 -8.70 -7.75 -8.98
CA GLU A 94 -8.85 -6.80 -10.10
C GLU A 94 -10.25 -6.89 -10.68
N THR A 95 -10.81 -5.75 -11.08
CA THR A 95 -12.10 -5.73 -11.77
C THR A 95 -11.99 -6.32 -13.20
N PRO A 96 -13.00 -7.03 -13.72
CA PRO A 96 -12.96 -7.58 -15.08
C PRO A 96 -12.75 -6.50 -16.15
N ALA A 97 -12.22 -6.88 -17.31
CA ALA A 97 -12.05 -5.97 -18.45
C ALA A 97 -13.39 -5.44 -19.01
N SER A 98 -14.49 -6.17 -18.80
CA SER A 98 -15.85 -5.75 -19.17
C SER A 98 -16.49 -4.77 -18.17
N SER A 99 -15.82 -4.46 -17.06
CA SER A 99 -16.31 -3.52 -16.05
C SER A 99 -15.89 -2.09 -16.39
N ASN A 100 -16.79 -1.14 -16.20
CA ASN A 100 -16.49 0.29 -16.31
C ASN A 100 -15.69 0.84 -15.10
N LEU A 101 -15.42 0.01 -14.09
CA LEU A 101 -14.58 0.35 -12.94
C LEU A 101 -13.14 -0.05 -13.25
N ASP A 102 -12.23 0.93 -13.33
CA ASP A 102 -10.80 0.70 -13.58
C ASP A 102 -10.02 0.68 -12.26
N ILE A 103 -10.25 -0.33 -11.43
CA ILE A 103 -9.62 -0.45 -10.11
C ILE A 103 -8.95 -1.80 -9.87
N ALA A 104 -7.86 -1.74 -9.12
CA ALA A 104 -7.14 -2.87 -8.53
C ALA A 104 -7.03 -2.70 -7.01
N GLN A 105 -7.14 -3.80 -6.27
CA GLN A 105 -7.07 -3.80 -4.81
C GLN A 105 -5.99 -4.74 -4.28
N VAL A 106 -5.25 -4.28 -3.27
CA VAL A 106 -4.31 -5.08 -2.49
C VAL A 106 -4.58 -4.96 -1.00
N MET A 107 -4.20 -5.98 -0.24
CA MET A 107 -4.14 -5.91 1.21
C MET A 107 -2.82 -5.27 1.64
N ALA A 108 -2.88 -4.57 2.75
CA ALA A 108 -1.74 -3.93 3.37
C ALA A 108 -1.87 -3.94 4.88
N GLU A 109 -0.76 -3.67 5.55
CA GLU A 109 -0.71 -3.44 6.99
C GLU A 109 -0.07 -2.09 7.27
N LYS A 110 -0.33 -1.53 8.45
CA LYS A 110 0.40 -0.35 8.91
C LYS A 110 1.86 -0.73 9.14
N TRP A 111 2.78 0.10 8.68
CA TRP A 111 4.21 -0.17 8.71
C TRP A 111 5.00 1.02 9.26
N GLU A 112 6.26 0.78 9.62
CA GLU A 112 7.23 1.79 10.04
C GLU A 112 8.50 1.62 9.22
N LEU A 113 9.07 2.72 8.71
CA LEU A 113 10.31 2.65 7.93
C LEU A 113 11.42 2.17 8.85
N THR A 114 11.96 1.00 8.56
CA THR A 114 13.14 0.49 9.23
C THR A 114 14.38 1.03 8.53
N SER A 115 15.25 1.66 9.31
CA SER A 115 16.60 2.10 8.93
C SER A 115 17.56 0.92 8.79
#